data_AF-B9Z2J4-F1
#
_entry.id   AF-B9Z2J4-F1
#
_cell.length_a   1.000
_cell.length_b   1.000
_cell.length_c   1.000
_cell.angle_alpha   90.00
_cell.angle_beta   90.00
_cell.angle_gamma   90.00
#
_symmetry.space_group_name_H-M   'P 1'
#
loop_
_entity.id
_entity.type
_entity.pdbx_description
1 polymer ?
#
loop_
_entity_poly.entity_id
_entity_poly.type
_entity_poly.pdbx_seq_one_letter_code
_entity_poly.pdbx_strand_id
1 'polypeptide(L)'
;MSMQYGVQRYALTRPWAKRVGQLLSQPGSATLAEDAVGELVGRELARVAQVYGEADGVPEAERVLALAYGGHVRHGRLIAEFDAGLARALAHTRLPSHLPDTLILPAEAFFLQVSGEASGGAFIRHRPADRQLDLVLVEAAFSGQGTNWWQVPEPLWALTVSYPGELAPQLDGVPAPWRPLLESVLNGFAMMTQPKVTLEAVWEAGSTAGWVAAATHPTCPKTRQKGRGALLKAGFIEVTRCQVPELPGLDGVVNSAGYWRRQALGDDKSRSRLVWVAPR
;
A
#
# COMPACT_ATOMS: atom_id res chain seq x y z
N MET A 1 -0.93 -21.35 -11.02
CA MET A 1 -1.93 -20.56 -10.29
C MET A 1 -1.34 -19.18 -10.05
N SER A 2 -1.98 -18.09 -10.47
CA SER A 2 -1.43 -16.75 -10.21
C SER A 2 -1.49 -16.45 -8.71
N MET A 3 -0.45 -15.78 -8.19
CA MET A 3 -0.42 -15.32 -6.81
C MET A 3 -1.62 -14.40 -6.55
N GLN A 4 -2.41 -14.69 -5.51
CA GLN A 4 -3.53 -13.86 -5.09
C GLN A 4 -3.09 -12.91 -3.97
N TYR A 5 -3.25 -11.60 -4.18
CA TYR A 5 -2.86 -10.58 -3.21
C TYR A 5 -3.84 -10.52 -2.03
N GLY A 6 -3.36 -10.09 -0.86
CA GLY A 6 -4.18 -9.99 0.36
C GLY A 6 -5.47 -9.19 0.18
N VAL A 7 -5.40 -8.06 -0.54
CA VAL A 7 -6.58 -7.22 -0.86
C VAL A 7 -7.63 -7.94 -1.69
N GLN A 8 -7.24 -8.90 -2.53
CA GLN A 8 -8.17 -9.70 -3.30
C GLN A 8 -8.83 -10.74 -2.41
N ARG A 9 -8.07 -11.35 -1.49
CA ARG A 9 -8.64 -12.29 -0.54
C ARG A 9 -9.63 -11.60 0.40
N TYR A 10 -9.28 -10.42 0.92
CA TYR A 10 -10.18 -9.58 1.72
C TYR A 10 -11.50 -9.30 0.98
N ALA A 11 -11.42 -8.97 -0.32
CA ALA A 11 -12.59 -8.71 -1.13
C ALA A 11 -13.50 -9.94 -1.33
N LEU A 12 -12.94 -11.15 -1.28
CA LEU A 12 -13.69 -12.40 -1.39
C LEU A 12 -14.30 -12.85 -0.07
N THR A 13 -13.64 -12.58 1.05
CA THR A 13 -14.04 -13.08 2.37
C THR A 13 -14.98 -12.14 3.11
N ARG A 14 -14.97 -10.83 2.81
CA ARG A 14 -15.80 -9.84 3.51
C ARG A 14 -17.10 -9.51 2.77
N PRO A 15 -18.27 -9.65 3.42
CA PRO A 15 -19.57 -9.45 2.77
C PRO A 15 -19.83 -7.98 2.36
N TRP A 16 -19.17 -7.02 3.02
CA TRP A 16 -19.33 -5.58 2.74
C TRP A 16 -18.35 -5.03 1.69
N ALA A 17 -17.31 -5.76 1.28
CA ALA A 17 -16.21 -5.21 0.48
C ALA A 17 -16.69 -4.47 -0.79
N LYS A 18 -17.66 -5.06 -1.50
CA LYS A 18 -18.26 -4.44 -2.70
C LYS A 18 -18.95 -3.11 -2.39
N ARG A 19 -19.73 -3.05 -1.29
CA ARG A 19 -20.51 -1.86 -0.89
C ARG A 19 -19.61 -0.75 -0.37
N VAL A 20 -18.57 -1.10 0.40
CA VAL A 20 -17.56 -0.15 0.89
C VAL A 20 -16.89 0.59 -0.28
N GLY A 21 -16.48 -0.14 -1.32
CA GLY A 21 -15.93 0.47 -2.53
C GLY A 21 -16.91 1.42 -3.23
N GLN A 22 -18.21 1.12 -3.22
CA GLN A 22 -19.24 1.99 -3.80
C GLN A 22 -19.41 3.27 -2.98
N LEU A 23 -19.52 3.18 -1.65
CA LEU A 23 -19.70 4.33 -0.75
C LEU A 23 -18.55 5.34 -0.91
N LEU A 24 -17.30 4.88 -0.90
CA LEU A 24 -16.14 5.75 -1.01
C LEU A 24 -15.86 6.25 -2.44
N SER A 25 -16.48 5.65 -3.46
CA SER A 25 -16.38 6.13 -4.85
C SER A 25 -17.43 7.18 -5.22
N GLN A 26 -18.40 7.46 -4.34
CA GLN A 26 -19.41 8.47 -4.60
C GLN A 26 -18.82 9.88 -4.45
N PRO A 27 -19.18 10.83 -5.33
CA PRO A 27 -18.81 12.23 -5.16
C PRO A 27 -19.52 12.79 -3.91
N GLY A 28 -18.76 13.35 -2.98
CA GLY A 28 -19.31 13.88 -1.72
C GLY A 28 -18.24 14.13 -0.66
N SER A 29 -18.70 14.42 0.57
CA SER A 29 -17.82 14.59 1.73
C SER A 29 -17.14 13.28 2.08
N ALA A 30 -15.81 13.29 2.21
CA ALA A 30 -15.03 12.13 2.61
C ALA A 30 -15.48 11.61 3.99
N THR A 31 -15.71 12.51 4.95
CA THR A 31 -16.14 12.15 6.31
C THR A 31 -17.47 11.41 6.31
N LEU A 32 -18.46 11.88 5.54
CA LEU A 32 -19.76 11.20 5.44
C LEU A 32 -19.64 9.79 4.85
N ALA A 33 -18.72 9.61 3.89
CA ALA A 33 -18.47 8.30 3.31
C ALA A 33 -17.76 7.36 4.30
N GLU A 34 -16.82 7.88 5.09
CA GLU A 34 -16.13 7.11 6.15
C GLU A 34 -17.11 6.69 7.26
N ASP A 35 -18.01 7.58 7.67
CA ASP A 35 -19.08 7.28 8.64
C ASP A 35 -20.04 6.20 8.11
N ALA A 36 -20.49 6.34 6.86
CA ALA A 36 -21.35 5.35 6.22
C ALA A 36 -20.69 3.97 6.10
N VAL A 37 -19.37 3.92 5.87
CA VAL A 37 -18.60 2.67 5.90
C VAL A 37 -18.59 2.08 7.31
N GLY A 38 -18.32 2.90 8.33
CA GLY A 38 -18.36 2.48 9.73
C GLY A 38 -19.71 1.87 10.13
N GLU A 39 -20.82 2.53 9.77
CA GLU A 39 -22.15 2.01 10.02
C GLU A 39 -22.43 0.70 9.27
N LEU A 40 -22.04 0.61 8.00
CA LEU A 40 -22.23 -0.60 7.20
C LEU A 40 -21.51 -1.79 7.84
N VAL A 41 -20.24 -1.61 8.19
CA VAL A 41 -19.43 -2.67 8.81
C VAL A 41 -19.99 -3.04 10.18
N GLY A 42 -20.32 -2.05 11.02
CA GLY A 42 -20.91 -2.28 12.34
C GLY A 42 -22.22 -3.06 12.28
N ARG A 43 -23.13 -2.71 11.34
CA ARG A 43 -24.39 -3.46 11.15
C ARG A 43 -24.17 -4.90 10.71
N GLU A 44 -23.24 -5.14 9.79
CA GLU A 44 -22.94 -6.50 9.32
C GLU A 44 -22.26 -7.33 10.43
N LEU A 45 -21.32 -6.74 11.18
CA LEU A 45 -20.69 -7.40 12.33
C LEU A 45 -21.69 -7.72 13.44
N ALA A 46 -22.61 -6.81 13.76
CA ALA A 46 -23.67 -7.08 14.73
C ALA A 46 -24.55 -8.27 14.31
N ARG A 47 -24.84 -8.40 13.00
CA ARG A 47 -25.57 -9.55 12.46
C ARG A 47 -24.79 -10.85 12.62
N VAL A 48 -23.47 -10.83 12.39
CA VAL A 48 -22.63 -12.01 12.58
C VAL A 48 -22.51 -12.37 14.07
N ALA A 49 -22.38 -11.38 14.95
CA ALA A 49 -22.31 -11.58 16.39
C ALA A 49 -23.57 -12.21 16.99
N GLN A 50 -24.76 -11.94 16.41
CA GLN A 50 -26.01 -12.61 16.80
C GLN A 50 -25.96 -14.13 16.60
N VAL A 51 -25.16 -14.63 15.65
CA VAL A 51 -25.08 -16.06 15.30
C VAL A 51 -23.86 -16.71 15.98
N TYR A 52 -22.73 -16.03 16.04
CA TYR A 52 -21.45 -16.61 16.45
C TYR A 52 -20.87 -16.04 17.74
N GLY A 53 -21.55 -15.09 18.38
CA GLY A 53 -21.07 -14.36 19.55
C GLY A 53 -20.22 -13.14 19.19
N GLU A 54 -20.07 -12.23 20.17
CA GLU A 54 -19.18 -11.07 20.06
C GLU A 54 -17.71 -11.49 20.17
N ALA A 55 -16.84 -10.78 19.46
CA ALA A 55 -15.40 -11.01 19.49
C ALA A 55 -14.66 -9.68 19.71
N ASP A 56 -13.86 -9.65 20.76
CA ASP A 56 -13.11 -8.45 21.15
C ASP A 56 -12.11 -8.04 20.05
N GLY A 57 -12.03 -6.73 19.79
CA GLY A 57 -11.11 -6.14 18.81
C GLY A 57 -11.48 -6.35 17.34
N VAL A 58 -12.34 -7.32 16.99
CA VAL A 58 -12.78 -7.56 15.60
C VAL A 58 -13.46 -6.32 15.00
N PRO A 59 -14.42 -5.64 15.67
CA PRO A 59 -15.09 -4.50 15.07
C PRO A 59 -14.18 -3.32 14.75
N GLU A 60 -13.21 -3.06 15.62
CA GLU A 60 -12.23 -1.98 15.41
C GLU A 60 -11.31 -2.31 14.24
N ALA A 61 -10.73 -3.53 14.24
CA ALA A 61 -9.83 -3.96 13.17
C ALA A 61 -10.52 -3.96 11.80
N GLU A 62 -11.73 -4.51 11.70
CA GLU A 62 -12.47 -4.58 10.44
C GLU A 62 -12.93 -3.19 9.96
N ARG A 63 -13.22 -2.25 10.87
CA ARG A 63 -13.51 -0.86 10.47
C ARG A 63 -12.30 -0.21 9.83
N VAL A 64 -11.11 -0.34 10.43
CA VAL A 64 -9.86 0.19 9.88
C VAL A 64 -9.56 -0.42 8.50
N LEU A 65 -9.67 -1.75 8.38
CA LEU A 65 -9.44 -2.45 7.11
C LEU A 65 -10.46 -2.09 6.04
N ALA A 66 -11.74 -1.94 6.40
CA ALA A 66 -12.77 -1.52 5.46
C ALA A 66 -12.50 -0.12 4.90
N LEU A 67 -12.12 0.84 5.75
CA LEU A 67 -11.76 2.18 5.31
C LEU A 67 -10.53 2.17 4.39
N ALA A 68 -9.47 1.45 4.78
CA ALA A 68 -8.25 1.31 3.99
C ALA A 68 -8.51 0.65 2.63
N TYR A 69 -9.26 -0.46 2.62
CA TYR A 69 -9.67 -1.16 1.40
C TYR A 69 -10.53 -0.28 0.50
N GLY A 70 -11.49 0.45 1.08
CA GLY A 70 -12.35 1.35 0.33
C GLY A 70 -11.57 2.49 -0.34
N GLY A 71 -10.58 3.05 0.35
CA GLY A 71 -9.64 4.02 -0.22
C GLY A 71 -8.85 3.45 -1.40
N HIS A 72 -8.33 2.22 -1.26
CA HIS A 72 -7.68 1.49 -2.34
C HIS A 72 -8.61 1.24 -3.55
N VAL A 73 -9.87 0.86 -3.31
CA VAL A 73 -10.86 0.66 -4.39
C VAL A 73 -11.17 1.98 -5.12
N ARG A 74 -11.40 3.06 -4.38
CA ARG A 74 -11.67 4.40 -4.92
C ARG A 74 -10.58 4.84 -5.92
N HIS A 75 -9.33 4.51 -5.63
CA HIS A 75 -8.18 4.91 -6.46
C HIS A 75 -7.78 3.88 -7.53
N GLY A 76 -8.63 2.87 -7.77
CA GLY A 76 -8.49 1.95 -8.89
C GLY A 76 -7.95 0.57 -8.56
N ARG A 77 -7.87 0.20 -7.28
CA ARG A 77 -7.33 -1.10 -6.83
C ARG A 77 -5.89 -1.33 -7.27
N LEU A 78 -5.09 -0.26 -7.37
CA LEU A 78 -3.69 -0.35 -7.75
C LEU A 78 -2.89 -1.09 -6.68
N ILE A 79 -2.12 -2.08 -7.12
CA ILE A 79 -1.14 -2.79 -6.30
C ILE A 79 0.24 -2.36 -6.76
N ALA A 80 1.08 -1.94 -5.83
CA ALA A 80 2.50 -1.71 -6.07
C ALA A 80 3.29 -2.87 -5.46
N GLU A 81 4.40 -3.25 -6.09
CA GLU A 81 5.34 -4.23 -5.55
C GLU A 81 6.78 -3.85 -5.89
N PHE A 82 7.75 -4.38 -5.16
CA PHE A 82 9.16 -4.31 -5.54
C PHE A 82 9.53 -5.55 -6.35
N ASP A 83 10.39 -5.40 -7.36
CA ASP A 83 11.05 -6.56 -7.94
C ASP A 83 11.83 -7.32 -6.84
N ALA A 84 12.05 -8.62 -7.04
CA ALA A 84 12.63 -9.48 -6.01
C ALA A 84 14.05 -9.04 -5.57
N GLY A 85 14.87 -8.55 -6.51
CA GLY A 85 16.21 -8.05 -6.22
C GLY A 85 16.16 -6.78 -5.40
N LEU A 86 15.30 -5.84 -5.78
CA LEU A 86 15.08 -4.60 -5.02
C LEU A 86 14.49 -4.87 -3.64
N ALA A 87 13.47 -5.74 -3.52
CA ALA A 87 12.88 -6.11 -2.24
C ALA A 87 13.96 -6.63 -1.27
N ARG A 88 14.83 -7.51 -1.74
CA ARG A 88 15.96 -8.03 -0.97
C ARG A 88 16.96 -6.94 -0.60
N ALA A 89 17.31 -6.06 -1.54
CA ALA A 89 18.23 -4.96 -1.25
C ALA A 89 17.67 -3.95 -0.25
N LEU A 90 16.36 -3.68 -0.28
CA LEU A 90 15.71 -2.80 0.69
C LEU A 90 15.60 -3.42 2.08
N ALA A 91 15.40 -4.73 2.19
CA ALA A 91 15.42 -5.45 3.47
C ALA A 91 16.79 -5.35 4.18
N HIS A 92 17.88 -5.20 3.42
CA HIS A 92 19.23 -4.97 3.93
C HIS A 92 19.67 -3.50 3.87
N THR A 93 18.74 -2.56 3.72
CA THR A 93 19.02 -1.12 3.73
C THR A 93 18.50 -0.50 5.02
N ARG A 94 19.36 0.22 5.73
CA ARG A 94 18.95 0.98 6.93
C ARG A 94 17.91 2.03 6.55
N LEU A 95 16.91 2.21 7.42
CA LEU A 95 15.89 3.25 7.26
C LEU A 95 16.53 4.63 7.08
N PRO A 96 16.02 5.50 6.19
CA PRO A 96 16.48 6.88 6.14
C PRO A 96 16.11 7.60 7.43
N SER A 97 16.87 8.64 7.80
CA SER A 97 16.51 9.45 8.98
C SER A 97 15.27 10.31 8.75
N HIS A 98 14.92 10.59 7.49
CA HIS A 98 13.80 11.41 7.06
C HIS A 98 13.13 10.79 5.82
N LEU A 99 11.84 11.04 5.61
CA LEU A 99 11.23 10.83 4.30
C LEU A 99 11.66 11.92 3.30
N PRO A 100 11.64 11.64 1.98
CA PRO A 100 11.88 12.65 0.95
C PRO A 100 10.94 13.87 1.09
N ASP A 101 11.46 15.06 0.78
CA ASP A 101 10.68 16.32 0.78
C ASP A 101 9.52 16.29 -0.23
N THR A 102 9.59 15.41 -1.23
CA THR A 102 8.56 15.19 -2.25
C THR A 102 8.46 13.70 -2.51
N LEU A 103 7.24 13.18 -2.47
CA LEU A 103 6.95 11.78 -2.77
C LEU A 103 6.46 11.64 -4.20
N ILE A 104 6.92 10.60 -4.89
CA ILE A 104 6.43 10.19 -6.21
C ILE A 104 5.79 8.81 -5.99
N LEU A 105 4.45 8.79 -5.97
CA LEU A 105 3.66 7.59 -5.68
C LEU A 105 2.82 7.20 -6.90
N PRO A 106 2.51 5.91 -7.09
CA PRO A 106 1.74 5.45 -8.25
C PRO A 106 0.27 5.90 -8.24
N ALA A 107 -0.29 6.19 -7.05
CA ALA A 107 -1.63 6.73 -6.86
C ALA A 107 -1.76 7.39 -5.48
N GLU A 108 -2.82 8.17 -5.27
CA GLU A 108 -3.16 8.73 -3.95
C GLU A 108 -3.51 7.65 -2.92
N ALA A 109 -4.07 6.51 -3.35
CA ALA A 109 -4.16 5.33 -2.50
C ALA A 109 -3.90 4.06 -3.29
N PHE A 110 -3.14 3.15 -2.69
CA PHE A 110 -2.76 1.87 -3.30
C PHE A 110 -2.39 0.85 -2.21
N PHE A 111 -2.23 -0.41 -2.60
CA PHE A 111 -1.71 -1.45 -1.72
C PHE A 111 -0.28 -1.76 -2.12
N LEU A 112 0.68 -1.62 -1.20
CA LEU A 112 2.07 -2.02 -1.41
C LEU A 112 2.25 -3.46 -0.92
N GLN A 113 2.49 -4.39 -1.84
CA GLN A 113 2.89 -5.74 -1.53
C GLN A 113 4.40 -5.77 -1.23
N VAL A 114 4.76 -6.27 -0.04
CA VAL A 114 6.15 -6.51 0.34
C VAL A 114 6.40 -8.01 0.34
N SER A 115 7.43 -8.43 -0.40
CA SER A 115 7.84 -9.83 -0.53
C SER A 115 9.20 -10.04 0.17
N GLY A 116 9.55 -11.28 0.51
CA GLY A 116 10.81 -11.62 1.18
C GLY A 116 10.68 -11.70 2.70
N GLU A 117 11.75 -11.35 3.42
CA GLU A 117 11.85 -11.56 4.88
C GLU A 117 10.80 -10.76 5.67
N ALA A 118 10.54 -9.51 5.26
CA ALA A 118 9.51 -8.64 5.84
C ALA A 118 8.15 -8.79 5.13
N SER A 119 7.79 -10.00 4.71
CA SER A 119 6.60 -10.25 3.89
C SER A 119 5.29 -9.74 4.54
N GLY A 120 4.42 -9.18 3.71
CA GLY A 120 3.17 -8.58 4.16
C GLY A 120 2.65 -7.59 3.15
N GLY A 121 1.91 -6.59 3.61
CA GLY A 121 1.60 -5.45 2.78
C GLY A 121 1.13 -4.24 3.57
N ALA A 122 0.93 -3.15 2.87
CA ALA A 122 0.48 -1.91 3.46
C ALA A 122 -0.55 -1.24 2.55
N PHE A 123 -1.70 -0.87 3.10
CA PHE A 123 -2.57 0.11 2.47
C PHE A 123 -1.95 1.50 2.68
N ILE A 124 -1.73 2.21 1.59
CA ILE A 124 -1.15 3.55 1.59
C ILE A 124 -2.25 4.53 1.20
N ARG A 125 -2.42 5.59 1.98
CA ARG A 125 -3.21 6.78 1.60
C ARG A 125 -2.34 8.02 1.74
N HIS A 126 -2.15 8.73 0.63
CA HIS A 126 -1.39 9.96 0.54
C HIS A 126 -2.30 11.17 0.70
N ARG A 127 -1.97 12.03 1.67
CA ARG A 127 -2.63 13.32 1.91
C ARG A 127 -1.63 14.43 1.58
N PRO A 128 -1.52 14.83 0.30
CA PRO A 128 -0.51 15.81 -0.12
C PRO A 128 -0.71 17.19 0.49
N ALA A 129 -1.96 17.60 0.75
CA ALA A 129 -2.27 18.89 1.39
C ALA A 129 -1.67 18.99 2.80
N ASP A 130 -1.71 17.90 3.56
CA ASP A 130 -1.18 17.81 4.93
C ASP A 130 0.27 17.31 4.96
N ARG A 131 0.81 16.91 3.80
CA ARG A 131 2.06 16.16 3.63
C ARG A 131 2.18 14.96 4.57
N GLN A 132 1.13 14.12 4.55
CA GLN A 132 1.02 12.93 5.38
C GLN A 132 0.78 11.67 4.53
N LEU A 133 1.18 10.53 5.07
CA LEU A 133 0.85 9.19 4.61
C LEU A 133 0.17 8.46 5.75
N ASP A 134 -1.05 7.99 5.51
CA ASP A 134 -1.70 7.03 6.41
C ASP A 134 -1.36 5.63 5.91
N LEU A 135 -0.87 4.79 6.82
CA LEU A 135 -0.37 3.45 6.57
C LEU A 135 -1.21 2.47 7.41
N VAL A 136 -1.73 1.42 6.78
CA VAL A 136 -2.29 0.25 7.48
C VAL A 136 -1.49 -0.97 7.05
N LEU A 137 -0.61 -1.43 7.93
CA LEU A 137 0.22 -2.61 7.75
C LEU A 137 -0.60 -3.86 8.04
N VAL A 138 -0.41 -4.90 7.23
CA VAL A 138 -1.05 -6.21 7.38
C VAL A 138 -0.03 -7.31 7.14
N GLU A 139 -0.19 -8.45 7.83
CA GLU A 139 0.72 -9.59 7.71
C GLU A 139 0.60 -10.29 6.34
N ALA A 140 1.57 -11.14 6.01
CA ALA A 140 1.56 -11.93 4.77
C ALA A 140 0.31 -12.83 4.64
N ALA A 141 -0.16 -13.36 5.77
CA ALA A 141 -1.34 -14.22 5.86
C ALA A 141 -2.68 -13.45 5.79
N PHE A 142 -2.66 -12.12 5.65
CA PHE A 142 -3.84 -11.26 5.66
C PHE A 142 -4.99 -11.81 4.82
N SER A 143 -6.16 -11.97 5.44
CA SER A 143 -7.36 -12.55 4.80
C SER A 143 -7.10 -13.91 4.15
N GLY A 144 -6.32 -14.78 4.77
CA GLY A 144 -6.06 -16.14 4.30
C GLY A 144 -7.34 -16.98 4.17
N GLN A 145 -7.25 -18.09 3.43
CA GLN A 145 -8.36 -19.05 3.31
C GLN A 145 -8.68 -19.68 4.67
N GLY A 146 -9.97 -19.81 5.00
CA GLY A 146 -10.42 -20.39 6.28
C GLY A 146 -10.26 -19.48 7.50
N THR A 147 -10.00 -18.19 7.30
CA THR A 147 -9.97 -17.21 8.41
C THR A 147 -11.38 -16.99 8.98
N ASN A 148 -11.57 -17.32 10.25
CA ASN A 148 -12.76 -16.94 11.03
C ASN A 148 -12.67 -15.46 11.41
N TRP A 149 -12.71 -14.60 10.40
CA TRP A 149 -12.51 -13.16 10.56
C TRP A 149 -13.50 -12.49 11.52
N TRP A 150 -14.63 -13.14 11.78
CA TRP A 150 -15.62 -12.67 12.73
C TRP A 150 -15.31 -13.04 14.19
N GLN A 151 -14.33 -13.92 14.44
CA GLN A 151 -13.95 -14.40 15.77
C GLN A 151 -12.56 -13.95 16.19
N VAL A 152 -11.66 -13.75 15.22
CA VAL A 152 -10.27 -13.38 15.47
C VAL A 152 -9.97 -12.11 14.69
N PRO A 153 -9.56 -11.01 15.35
CA PRO A 153 -9.20 -9.79 14.64
C PRO A 153 -8.00 -10.05 13.72
N GLU A 154 -8.08 -9.54 12.49
CA GLU A 154 -6.94 -9.55 11.59
C GLU A 154 -5.78 -8.74 12.19
N PRO A 155 -4.56 -9.30 12.28
CA PRO A 155 -3.40 -8.55 12.74
C PRO A 155 -3.13 -7.38 11.80
N LEU A 156 -3.16 -6.16 12.36
CA LEU A 156 -2.84 -4.95 11.64
C LEU A 156 -2.13 -3.94 12.54
N TRP A 157 -1.44 -2.99 11.92
CA TRP A 157 -0.94 -1.80 12.60
C TRP A 157 -1.19 -0.57 11.73
N ALA A 158 -1.86 0.44 12.31
CA ALA A 158 -2.17 1.68 11.65
C ALA A 158 -1.31 2.83 12.21
N LEU A 159 -0.75 3.65 11.34
CA LEU A 159 0.02 4.84 11.72
C LEU A 159 -0.04 5.91 10.63
N THR A 160 0.18 7.16 11.02
CA THR A 160 0.37 8.28 10.10
C THR A 160 1.80 8.76 10.19
N VAL A 161 2.45 8.94 9.05
CA VAL A 161 3.80 9.54 8.96
C VAL A 161 3.73 10.83 8.13
N SER A 162 4.51 11.82 8.54
CA SER A 162 4.59 13.16 7.92
C SER A 162 5.93 13.35 7.18
N TYR A 163 5.93 14.21 6.16
CA TYR A 163 7.12 14.56 5.41
C TYR A 163 7.14 16.05 4.98
N PRO A 164 8.31 16.69 4.87
CA PRO A 164 9.58 16.23 5.40
C PRO A 164 9.56 16.24 6.95
N GLY A 165 10.26 15.30 7.57
CA GLY A 165 10.32 15.19 9.03
C GLY A 165 11.19 14.01 9.45
N GLU A 166 11.71 14.06 10.67
CA GLU A 166 12.50 12.97 11.24
C GLU A 166 11.62 11.74 11.46
N LEU A 167 12.07 10.59 10.98
CA LEU A 167 11.32 9.34 11.13
C LEU A 167 11.39 8.79 12.55
N ALA A 168 12.56 8.87 13.21
CA ALA A 168 12.77 8.27 14.53
C ALA A 168 11.67 8.59 15.57
N PRO A 169 11.29 9.87 15.83
CA PRO A 169 10.23 10.17 16.78
C PRO A 169 8.84 9.72 16.32
N GLN A 170 8.59 9.66 15.01
CA GLN A 170 7.31 9.20 14.45
C GLN A 170 7.13 7.68 14.56
N LEU A 171 8.23 6.94 14.74
CA LEU A 171 8.24 5.48 14.84
C LEU A 171 8.44 4.99 16.28
N ASP A 172 8.53 5.90 17.24
CA ASP A 172 8.61 5.59 18.67
C ASP A 172 7.24 5.05 19.12
N GLY A 173 7.19 3.76 19.46
CA GLY A 173 5.93 3.06 19.75
C GLY A 173 5.45 2.07 18.70
N VAL A 174 6.09 1.97 17.52
CA VAL A 174 5.79 0.87 16.59
C VAL A 174 6.23 -0.47 17.21
N PRO A 175 5.34 -1.46 17.36
CA PRO A 175 5.69 -2.75 17.95
C PRO A 175 6.74 -3.49 17.11
N ALA A 176 7.63 -4.23 17.78
CA ALA A 176 8.72 -4.96 17.14
C ALA A 176 8.30 -5.86 15.95
N PRO A 177 7.17 -6.59 15.99
CA PRO A 177 6.73 -7.41 14.85
C PRO A 177 6.46 -6.62 13.56
N TRP A 178 6.06 -5.35 13.69
CA TRP A 178 5.70 -4.51 12.54
C TRP A 178 6.87 -3.70 11.97
N ARG A 179 7.98 -3.59 12.71
CA ARG A 179 9.13 -2.76 12.31
C ARG A 179 9.75 -3.19 10.98
N PRO A 180 10.04 -4.48 10.71
CA PRO A 180 10.65 -4.88 9.45
C PRO A 180 9.79 -4.54 8.22
N LEU A 181 8.47 -4.75 8.32
CA LEU A 181 7.53 -4.42 7.24
C LEU A 181 7.45 -2.91 7.05
N LEU A 182 7.35 -2.15 8.14
CA LEU A 182 7.31 -0.69 8.08
C LEU A 182 8.60 -0.12 7.46
N GLU A 183 9.76 -0.60 7.87
CA GLU A 183 11.05 -0.19 7.31
C GLU A 183 11.12 -0.47 5.81
N SER A 184 10.65 -1.65 5.38
CA SER A 184 10.56 -1.99 3.95
C SER A 184 9.63 -1.03 3.18
N VAL A 185 8.48 -0.67 3.76
CA VAL A 185 7.52 0.28 3.17
C VAL A 185 8.14 1.68 3.05
N LEU A 186 8.77 2.19 4.10
CA LEU A 186 9.36 3.53 4.14
C LEU A 186 10.60 3.65 3.25
N ASN A 187 11.47 2.63 3.23
CA ASN A 187 12.55 2.50 2.26
C ASN A 187 12.00 2.50 0.82
N GLY A 188 10.88 1.81 0.62
CA GLY A 188 10.12 1.81 -0.62
C GLY A 188 9.72 3.21 -1.10
N PHE A 189 9.16 4.04 -0.22
CA PHE A 189 8.80 5.42 -0.56
C PHE A 189 10.02 6.25 -0.95
N ALA A 190 11.12 6.14 -0.20
CA ALA A 190 12.36 6.80 -0.55
C ALA A 190 12.91 6.31 -1.90
N MET A 191 12.72 5.02 -2.21
CA MET A 191 13.13 4.42 -3.47
C MET A 191 12.33 4.95 -4.66
N MET A 192 11.00 5.05 -4.55
CA MET A 192 10.14 5.53 -5.64
C MET A 192 10.46 6.97 -6.09
N THR A 193 11.17 7.76 -5.27
CA THR A 193 11.65 9.10 -5.62
C THR A 193 13.00 9.13 -6.33
N GLN A 194 13.68 7.98 -6.45
CA GLN A 194 15.02 7.91 -7.04
C GLN A 194 14.94 7.99 -8.57
N PRO A 195 15.80 8.80 -9.24
CA PRO A 195 15.78 8.93 -10.70
C PRO A 195 16.04 7.63 -11.47
N LYS A 196 16.74 6.68 -10.84
CA LYS A 196 17.08 5.38 -11.43
C LYS A 196 15.97 4.33 -11.32
N VAL A 197 14.89 4.64 -10.60
CA VAL A 197 13.79 3.70 -10.41
C VAL A 197 12.81 3.82 -11.57
N THR A 198 12.34 2.68 -12.05
CA THR A 198 11.24 2.60 -13.00
C THR A 198 10.01 2.00 -12.31
N LEU A 199 8.84 2.58 -12.60
CA LEU A 199 7.53 2.09 -12.16
C LEU A 199 6.84 1.48 -13.37
N GLU A 200 6.97 0.17 -13.53
CA GLU A 200 6.44 -0.56 -14.69
C GLU A 200 5.02 -1.06 -14.42
N ALA A 201 4.07 -0.70 -15.28
CA ALA A 201 2.72 -1.21 -15.24
C ALA A 201 2.66 -2.62 -15.88
N VAL A 202 3.02 -3.64 -15.10
CA VAL A 202 3.18 -5.03 -15.57
C VAL A 202 1.93 -5.60 -16.25
N TRP A 203 0.75 -5.12 -15.86
CA TRP A 203 -0.53 -5.54 -16.42
C TRP A 203 -0.75 -5.10 -17.87
N GLU A 204 -0.06 -4.05 -18.34
CA GLU A 204 -0.22 -3.52 -19.70
C GLU A 204 0.27 -4.52 -20.76
N ALA A 205 1.37 -5.21 -20.49
CA ALA A 205 1.95 -6.21 -21.39
C ALA A 205 1.01 -7.42 -21.65
N GLY A 206 0.12 -7.72 -20.71
CA GLY A 206 -0.87 -8.79 -20.84
C GLY A 206 -2.21 -8.34 -21.44
N SER A 207 -2.43 -7.04 -21.63
CA SER A 207 -3.72 -6.45 -22.03
C SER A 207 -3.71 -5.96 -23.49
N THR A 208 -4.90 -5.68 -24.05
CA THR A 208 -5.00 -5.03 -25.37
C THR A 208 -4.76 -3.52 -25.26
N ALA A 209 -4.17 -2.91 -26.29
CA ALA A 209 -3.89 -1.48 -26.34
C ALA A 209 -5.13 -0.60 -26.13
N GLY A 210 -6.30 -1.04 -26.63
CA GLY A 210 -7.56 -0.33 -26.43
C GLY A 210 -8.04 -0.32 -24.98
N TRP A 211 -7.82 -1.41 -24.23
CA TRP A 211 -8.15 -1.48 -22.81
C TRP A 211 -7.18 -0.67 -21.96
N VAL A 212 -5.88 -0.71 -22.29
CA VAL A 212 -4.87 0.12 -21.64
C VAL A 212 -5.23 1.60 -21.82
N ALA A 213 -5.47 2.06 -23.05
CA ALA A 213 -5.82 3.45 -23.32
C ALA A 213 -7.10 3.92 -22.61
N ALA A 214 -8.11 3.05 -22.50
CA ALA A 214 -9.33 3.35 -21.75
C ALA A 214 -9.08 3.45 -20.24
N ALA A 215 -8.28 2.54 -19.68
CA ALA A 215 -7.97 2.47 -18.24
C ALA A 215 -6.95 3.52 -17.78
N THR A 216 -6.12 4.06 -18.68
CA THR A 216 -5.15 5.13 -18.41
C THR A 216 -5.60 6.50 -18.96
N HIS A 217 -6.85 6.61 -19.41
CA HIS A 217 -7.36 7.80 -20.10
C HIS A 217 -7.05 9.09 -19.30
N PRO A 218 -6.29 10.05 -19.88
CA PRO A 218 -5.62 11.10 -19.12
C PRO A 218 -6.59 12.07 -18.44
N THR A 219 -7.70 12.41 -19.09
CA THR A 219 -8.57 13.51 -18.67
C THR A 219 -10.01 13.12 -18.31
N CYS A 220 -10.43 11.87 -18.52
CA CYS A 220 -11.82 11.46 -18.32
C CYS A 220 -11.92 10.37 -17.23
N PRO A 221 -12.26 10.74 -15.98
CA PRO A 221 -12.40 9.80 -14.86
C PRO A 221 -13.42 8.69 -15.12
N LYS A 222 -14.54 9.02 -15.79
CA LYS A 222 -15.60 8.05 -16.12
C LYS A 222 -15.12 7.00 -17.11
N THR A 223 -14.38 7.41 -18.15
CA THR A 223 -13.76 6.47 -19.11
C THR A 223 -12.74 5.59 -18.42
N ARG A 224 -11.89 6.20 -17.57
CA ARG A 224 -10.91 5.49 -16.75
C ARG A 224 -11.55 4.41 -15.90
N GLN A 225 -12.58 4.77 -15.12
CA GLN A 225 -13.31 3.85 -14.26
C GLN A 225 -13.96 2.71 -15.06
N LYS A 226 -14.54 3.01 -16.23
CA LYS A 226 -15.13 1.99 -17.12
C LYS A 226 -14.06 1.04 -17.69
N GLY A 227 -12.92 1.58 -18.13
CA GLY A 227 -11.79 0.80 -18.64
C GLY A 227 -11.22 -0.14 -17.58
N ARG A 228 -10.95 0.39 -16.38
CA ARG A 228 -10.52 -0.39 -15.21
C ARG A 228 -11.53 -1.47 -14.82
N GLY A 229 -12.82 -1.14 -14.89
CA GLY A 229 -13.91 -2.11 -14.66
C GLY A 229 -13.92 -3.25 -15.70
N ALA A 230 -13.56 -2.98 -16.95
CA ALA A 230 -13.45 -4.01 -17.99
C ALA A 230 -12.23 -4.91 -17.76
N LEU A 231 -11.07 -4.33 -17.42
CA LEU A 231 -9.85 -5.07 -17.06
C LEU A 231 -10.10 -6.06 -15.92
N LEU A 232 -10.71 -5.58 -14.83
CA LEU A 232 -11.02 -6.41 -13.67
C LEU A 232 -11.99 -7.55 -14.02
N LYS A 233 -12.99 -7.30 -14.86
CA LYS A 233 -13.92 -8.34 -15.34
C LYS A 233 -13.21 -9.39 -16.21
N ALA A 234 -12.18 -8.98 -16.95
CA ALA A 234 -11.35 -9.86 -17.76
C ALA A 234 -10.24 -10.56 -16.94
N GLY A 235 -10.21 -10.38 -15.61
CA GLY A 235 -9.26 -11.03 -14.72
C GLY A 235 -7.91 -10.33 -14.56
N PHE A 236 -7.74 -9.13 -15.13
CA PHE A 236 -6.54 -8.33 -14.94
C PHE A 236 -6.54 -7.63 -13.57
N ILE A 237 -5.35 -7.40 -13.06
CA ILE A 237 -5.09 -6.67 -11.82
C ILE A 237 -4.08 -5.57 -12.16
N GLU A 238 -4.37 -4.34 -11.77
CA GLU A 238 -3.43 -3.22 -11.98
C GLU A 238 -2.26 -3.35 -11.01
N VAL A 239 -1.18 -3.99 -11.47
CA VAL A 239 0.09 -4.12 -10.73
C VAL A 239 1.14 -3.20 -11.31
N THR A 240 1.73 -2.35 -10.46
CA THR A 240 2.90 -1.53 -10.77
C THR A 240 4.12 -2.08 -10.05
N ARG A 241 5.14 -2.50 -10.80
CA ARG A 241 6.40 -2.98 -10.25
C ARG A 241 7.42 -1.84 -10.19
N CYS A 242 7.90 -1.57 -8.99
CA CYS A 242 9.02 -0.69 -8.72
C CYS A 242 10.31 -1.50 -8.88
N GLN A 243 11.20 -1.04 -9.75
CA GLN A 243 12.46 -1.71 -10.02
C GLN A 243 13.61 -0.73 -10.26
N VAL A 244 14.82 -1.19 -9.97
CA VAL A 244 16.05 -0.49 -10.35
C VAL A 244 16.70 -1.31 -11.46
N PRO A 245 16.65 -0.86 -12.72
CA PRO A 245 17.32 -1.55 -13.82
C PRO A 245 18.80 -1.76 -13.49
N GLU A 246 19.32 -2.94 -13.84
CA GLU A 246 20.73 -3.31 -13.63
C GLU A 246 21.18 -3.32 -12.15
N LEU A 247 20.25 -3.42 -11.18
CA LEU A 247 20.60 -3.64 -9.79
C LEU A 247 21.37 -4.97 -9.66
N PRO A 248 22.63 -4.95 -9.16
CA PRO A 248 23.37 -6.18 -8.96
C PRO A 248 22.64 -7.09 -7.98
N GLY A 249 22.61 -8.39 -8.27
CA GLY A 249 22.07 -9.40 -7.36
C GLY A 249 22.85 -9.40 -6.04
N LEU A 250 22.13 -9.54 -4.93
CA LEU A 250 22.74 -9.84 -3.64
C LEU A 250 22.91 -11.36 -3.51
N ASP A 251 24.01 -11.89 -4.04
CA ASP A 251 24.33 -13.31 -3.94
C ASP A 251 25.13 -13.57 -2.65
N GLY A 252 24.60 -14.42 -1.77
CA GLY A 252 25.28 -14.81 -0.52
C GLY A 252 25.08 -13.87 0.68
N VAL A 253 26.11 -13.76 1.53
CA VAL A 253 26.09 -12.99 2.78
C VAL A 253 26.29 -11.50 2.45
N VAL A 254 25.41 -10.65 2.97
CA VAL A 254 25.54 -9.19 2.85
C VAL A 254 26.72 -8.71 3.69
N ASN A 255 27.74 -8.17 3.03
CA ASN A 255 28.97 -7.68 3.64
C ASN A 255 28.77 -6.28 4.26
N SER A 256 27.87 -5.49 3.69
CA SER A 256 27.56 -4.15 4.17
C SER A 256 26.10 -3.77 3.92
N ALA A 257 25.44 -3.27 4.97
CA ALA A 257 24.08 -2.76 4.86
C ALA A 257 24.03 -1.52 3.97
N GLY A 258 22.98 -1.43 3.15
CA GLY A 258 22.68 -0.22 2.39
C GLY A 258 22.30 0.93 3.31
N TYR A 259 22.40 2.16 2.80
CA TYR A 259 22.04 3.34 3.56
C TYR A 259 21.65 4.52 2.67
N TRP A 260 21.02 5.52 3.29
CA TRP A 260 20.60 6.74 2.61
C TRP A 260 21.50 7.91 2.98
N ARG A 261 21.97 8.64 1.96
CA ARG A 261 22.70 9.90 2.15
C ARG A 261 21.77 11.06 1.85
N ARG A 262 21.70 12.02 2.75
CA ARG A 262 21.02 13.28 2.48
C ARG A 262 21.97 14.19 1.70
N GLN A 263 21.54 14.61 0.52
CA GLN A 263 22.27 15.57 -0.31
C GLN A 263 21.45 16.86 -0.37
N ALA A 264 22.02 17.95 0.14
CA ALA A 264 21.44 19.28 0.01
C ALA A 264 21.40 19.71 -1.46
N LEU A 265 20.33 20.40 -1.85
CA LEU A 265 20.11 20.95 -3.18
C LEU A 265 19.93 22.48 -3.07
N GLY A 266 20.47 23.20 -4.06
CA GLY A 266 20.40 24.66 -4.11
C GLY A 266 21.44 25.38 -3.25
N ASP A 267 21.70 26.64 -3.57
CA ASP A 267 22.67 27.49 -2.86
C ASP A 267 22.22 27.82 -1.42
N ASP A 268 20.90 27.84 -1.21
CA ASP A 268 20.26 28.05 0.10
C ASP A 268 20.19 26.77 0.95
N LYS A 269 20.52 25.60 0.37
CA LYS A 269 20.41 24.26 0.98
C LYS A 269 19.04 23.99 1.62
N SER A 270 17.99 24.68 1.18
CA SER A 270 16.65 24.60 1.78
C SER A 270 15.91 23.32 1.37
N ARG A 271 16.41 22.64 0.33
CA ARG A 271 15.86 21.38 -0.19
C ARG A 271 16.88 20.27 -0.06
N SER A 272 16.39 19.06 0.14
CA SER A 272 17.26 17.89 0.22
C SER A 272 16.70 16.73 -0.58
N ARG A 273 17.59 15.94 -1.17
CA ARG A 273 17.23 14.63 -1.73
C ARG A 273 17.92 13.53 -0.96
N LEU A 274 17.30 12.35 -0.96
CA LEU A 274 17.93 11.13 -0.51
C LEU A 274 18.64 10.48 -1.70
N VAL A 275 19.88 10.05 -1.47
CA VAL A 275 20.66 9.26 -2.41
C VAL A 275 20.87 7.88 -1.79
N TRP A 276 20.39 6.85 -2.48
CA TRP A 276 20.55 5.48 -2.01
C TRP A 276 21.93 4.92 -2.34
N VAL A 277 22.60 4.38 -1.33
CA VAL A 277 23.78 3.52 -1.48
C VAL A 277 23.33 2.08 -1.24
N ALA A 278 23.36 1.29 -2.30
CA ALA A 278 22.91 -0.10 -2.25
C ALA A 278 23.80 -0.96 -1.33
N PRO A 279 23.23 -1.97 -0.66
CA PRO A 279 24.00 -2.98 0.07
C PRO A 279 24.96 -3.75 -0.87
N ARG A 280 26.00 -4.35 -0.27
CA ARG A 280 27.00 -5.19 -0.94
C ARG A 280 27.32 -6.42 -0.10
#